data_AF-A0A183E9Z3-F1
#
_entry.id   AF-A0A183E9Z3-F1
#
_cell.length_a   1.000
_cell.length_b   1.000
_cell.length_c   1.000
_cell.angle_alpha   90.00
_cell.angle_beta   90.00
_cell.angle_gamma   90.00
#
_symmetry.space_group_name_H-M   'P 1'
#
loop_
_entity.id
_entity.type
_entity.pdbx_description
1 polymer ?
#
loop_
_entity_poly.entity_id
_entity_poly.type
_entity_poly.pdbx_seq_one_letter_code
_entity_poly.pdbx_strand_id
1 'polypeptide(L)'
;MVQNRIVNLTFCVPRLTILSVNRGIEIVVPYRQYLPRKFFRNFAFTAVVRPDDRQGGYLFAVVNPLDTVVDLGVALESAGDSQTNISLLYTDSSKETDTMALASFLVPEFTGQWAKFALEVHEDSVVLYFRCTRFATRQVFVCLISSPVLNGKRCKNNSC
;
A
#
# COMPACT_ATOMS: atom_id res chain seq x y z
N MET A 1 13.97 2.71 1.36
CA MET A 1 14.30 1.72 0.31
C MET A 1 13.01 1.08 -0.16
N VAL A 2 12.84 0.63 -1.41
CA VAL A 2 11.65 -0.18 -1.75
C VAL A 2 11.98 -1.62 -1.38
N GLN A 3 11.21 -2.23 -0.50
CA GLN A 3 11.39 -3.59 -0.01
C GLN A 3 10.13 -4.37 -0.36
N ASN A 4 10.27 -5.30 -1.30
CA ASN A 4 9.22 -6.30 -1.53
C ASN A 4 9.44 -7.42 -0.54
N ARG A 5 8.53 -7.57 0.42
CA ARG A 5 8.47 -8.77 1.25
C ARG A 5 7.18 -9.50 0.94
N ILE A 6 7.28 -10.38 -0.07
CA ILE A 6 6.25 -11.34 -0.47
C ILE A 6 5.04 -10.67 -1.11
N VAL A 7 5.01 -10.62 -2.46
CA VAL A 7 3.90 -11.03 -3.34
C VAL A 7 4.43 -11.08 -4.79
N ASN A 8 3.81 -11.85 -5.68
CA ASN A 8 3.97 -11.71 -7.14
C ASN A 8 3.35 -10.38 -7.61
N LEU A 9 4.16 -9.38 -7.98
CA LEU A 9 3.69 -8.09 -8.52
C LEU A 9 3.71 -8.07 -10.04
N THR A 10 2.60 -7.64 -10.63
CA THR A 10 2.54 -7.20 -12.03
C THR A 10 2.39 -5.69 -12.06
N PHE A 11 3.38 -4.98 -12.58
CA PHE A 11 3.22 -3.59 -13.00
C PHE A 11 2.59 -3.55 -14.40
N CYS A 12 1.62 -2.67 -14.64
CA CYS A 12 0.91 -2.61 -15.92
C CYS A 12 1.65 -1.66 -16.89
N VAL A 13 2.52 -2.20 -17.72
CA VAL A 13 3.09 -1.55 -18.91
C VAL A 13 2.86 -2.52 -20.10
N PRO A 14 2.56 -2.08 -21.33
CA PRO A 14 1.83 -2.88 -22.33
C PRO A 14 2.54 -4.12 -22.94
N ARG A 15 3.67 -4.56 -22.39
CA ARG A 15 4.50 -5.69 -22.87
C ARG A 15 5.22 -6.40 -21.72
N LEU A 16 4.54 -6.86 -20.67
CA LEU A 16 5.24 -7.38 -19.50
C LEU A 16 5.32 -8.90 -19.37
N THR A 17 6.58 -9.32 -19.21
CA THR A 17 7.07 -10.52 -18.55
C THR A 17 6.53 -10.61 -17.13
N ILE A 18 6.12 -11.80 -16.71
CA ILE A 18 5.69 -12.07 -15.33
C ILE A 18 6.95 -12.24 -14.48
N LEU A 19 7.03 -11.50 -13.38
CA LEU A 19 8.07 -11.70 -12.37
C LEU A 19 7.50 -12.55 -11.23
N SER A 20 7.97 -13.79 -11.15
CA SER A 20 7.73 -14.64 -9.98
C SER A 20 8.72 -14.26 -8.88
N VAL A 21 8.21 -13.79 -7.74
CA VAL A 21 9.03 -13.44 -6.57
C VAL A 21 8.71 -14.40 -5.45
N ASN A 22 9.66 -15.27 -5.11
CA ASN A 22 9.52 -16.22 -4.02
C ASN A 22 9.77 -15.56 -2.65
N ARG A 23 9.27 -16.20 -1.60
CA ARG A 23 9.57 -15.80 -0.21
C ARG A 23 11.07 -15.74 0.04
N GLY A 24 11.49 -14.77 0.85
CA GLY A 24 12.89 -14.56 1.21
C GLY A 24 13.71 -13.81 0.16
N ILE A 25 13.13 -13.50 -1.00
CA ILE A 25 13.73 -12.59 -1.98
C ILE A 25 13.36 -11.16 -1.61
N GLU A 26 14.38 -10.34 -1.45
CA GLU A 26 14.22 -8.92 -1.18
C GLU A 26 14.76 -8.13 -2.37
N ILE A 27 13.86 -7.45 -3.08
CA ILE A 27 14.24 -6.57 -4.19
C ILE A 27 14.36 -5.16 -3.62
N VAL A 28 15.60 -4.71 -3.45
CA VAL A 28 15.91 -3.38 -2.91
C VAL A 28 16.29 -2.44 -4.04
N VAL A 29 15.50 -1.39 -4.24
CA VAL A 29 15.81 -0.32 -5.20
C VAL A 29 15.79 1.07 -4.56
N PRO A 30 16.65 1.99 -5.02
CA PRO A 30 16.63 3.38 -4.55
C PRO A 30 15.35 4.09 -4.99
N TYR A 31 14.43 4.27 -4.04
CA TYR A 31 13.08 4.80 -4.31
C TYR A 31 13.08 6.25 -4.88
N ARG A 32 14.12 7.05 -4.60
CA ARG A 32 14.21 8.47 -5.02
C ARG A 32 14.22 8.67 -6.54
N GLN A 33 14.53 7.63 -7.31
CA GLN A 33 14.47 7.67 -8.78
C GLN A 33 13.05 7.46 -9.32
N TYR A 34 12.17 6.86 -8.52
CA TYR A 34 10.83 6.44 -8.94
C TYR A 34 9.71 7.21 -8.24
N LEU A 35 9.97 7.75 -7.04
CA LEU A 35 8.98 8.43 -6.23
C LEU A 35 9.34 9.90 -6.02
N PRO A 36 8.35 10.80 -6.09
CA PRO A 36 8.56 12.21 -5.80
C PRO A 36 8.91 12.41 -4.33
N ARG A 37 9.63 13.51 -4.02
CA ARG A 37 9.99 13.87 -2.64
C ARG A 37 8.78 14.08 -1.72
N LYS A 38 7.65 14.49 -2.29
CA LYS A 38 6.36 14.58 -1.61
C LYS A 38 5.35 13.85 -2.47
N PHE A 39 4.62 12.91 -1.87
CA PHE A 39 3.56 12.22 -2.57
C PHE A 39 2.45 13.20 -2.94
N PHE A 40 1.87 13.01 -4.13
CA PHE A 40 0.75 13.82 -4.59
C PHE A 40 -0.47 13.55 -3.70
N ARG A 41 -1.36 14.53 -3.56
CA ARG A 41 -2.61 14.37 -2.79
C ARG A 41 -3.55 13.35 -3.42
N ASN A 42 -3.43 13.19 -4.74
CA ASN A 42 -4.21 12.27 -5.54
C ASN A 42 -3.26 11.36 -6.30
N PHE A 43 -3.38 10.06 -6.11
CA PHE A 43 -2.61 9.05 -6.83
C PHE A 43 -3.35 7.73 -6.81
N ALA A 44 -2.97 6.81 -7.69
CA ALA A 44 -3.53 5.47 -7.70
C ALA A 44 -2.42 4.42 -7.78
N PHE A 45 -2.58 3.36 -7.01
CA PHE A 45 -1.82 2.12 -7.17
C PHE A 45 -2.67 1.11 -7.92
N THR A 46 -2.07 0.37 -8.84
CA THR A 46 -2.72 -0.74 -9.52
C THR A 46 -1.77 -1.92 -9.54
N ALA A 47 -2.27 -3.08 -9.16
CA ALA A 47 -1.51 -4.32 -9.17
C ALA A 47 -2.35 -5.46 -9.74
N VAL A 48 -1.68 -6.38 -10.45
CA VAL A 48 -2.23 -7.69 -10.78
C VAL A 48 -1.36 -8.73 -10.08
N VAL A 49 -1.96 -9.54 -9.22
CA VAL A 49 -1.24 -10.39 -8.28
C VAL A 49 -1.89 -11.76 -8.25
N ARG A 50 -1.07 -12.79 -8.02
CA ARG A 50 -1.54 -14.14 -7.68
C ARG A 50 -0.74 -14.62 -6.48
N PRO A 51 -1.27 -14.47 -5.25
CA PRO A 51 -0.63 -15.01 -4.06
C PRO A 51 -0.61 -16.53 -4.14
N ASP A 52 0.54 -17.15 -3.85
CA ASP A 52 0.64 -18.61 -3.84
C ASP A 52 0.13 -19.23 -2.52
N ASP A 53 -0.02 -18.44 -1.46
CA ASP A 53 -0.63 -18.85 -0.19
C ASP A 53 -1.37 -17.70 0.54
N ARG A 54 -1.83 -17.97 1.77
CA ARG A 54 -2.59 -17.05 2.62
C ARG A 54 -1.75 -16.24 3.62
N GLN A 55 -0.46 -16.49 3.80
CA GLN A 55 0.28 -15.81 4.87
C GLN A 55 0.43 -14.31 4.61
N GLY A 56 0.26 -13.88 3.37
CA GLY A 56 0.33 -12.46 3.00
C GLY A 56 1.76 -11.94 2.86
N GLY A 57 1.86 -10.62 2.81
CA GLY A 57 3.10 -9.84 2.68
C GLY A 57 2.92 -8.48 2.03
N TYR A 58 4.02 -7.75 1.93
CA TYR A 58 4.13 -6.47 1.25
C TYR A 58 4.32 -6.66 -0.24
N LEU A 59 3.40 -6.09 -1.01
CA LEU A 59 3.56 -5.92 -2.44
C LEU A 59 4.75 -5.02 -2.72
N PHE A 60 4.78 -3.88 -2.07
CA PHE A 60 5.92 -3.01 -2.02
C PHE A 60 5.86 -2.23 -0.72
N ALA A 61 7.02 -1.90 -0.18
CA ALA A 61 7.14 -1.06 1.00
C ALA A 61 8.31 -0.10 0.81
N VAL A 62 8.05 1.20 0.86
CA VAL A 62 9.07 2.21 1.05
C VAL A 62 9.34 2.27 2.54
N VAL A 63 10.52 1.83 2.93
CA VAL A 63 10.97 1.88 4.32
C VAL A 63 11.90 3.06 4.56
N ASN A 64 11.90 3.54 5.80
CA ASN A 64 12.84 4.54 6.28
C ASN A 64 14.30 4.02 6.18
N PRO A 65 15.34 4.88 6.29
CA PRO A 65 16.73 4.45 6.18
C PRO A 65 17.20 3.43 7.23
N LEU A 66 16.41 3.20 8.28
CA LEU A 66 16.68 2.23 9.33
C LEU A 66 15.96 0.89 9.09
N ASP A 67 15.17 0.78 8.02
CA ASP A 67 14.33 -0.38 7.68
C ASP A 67 13.37 -0.80 8.81
N THR A 68 12.92 0.16 9.63
CA THR A 68 12.03 -0.07 10.78
C THR A 68 10.59 0.36 10.53
N VAL A 69 10.38 1.41 9.72
CA VAL A 69 9.06 2.00 9.49
C VAL A 69 8.75 2.03 8.00
N VAL A 70 7.56 1.57 7.63
CA VAL A 70 7.05 1.67 6.27
C VAL A 70 6.42 3.05 6.08
N ASP A 71 7.13 3.92 5.39
CA ASP A 71 6.66 5.25 4.99
C ASP A 71 5.46 5.15 4.04
N LEU A 72 5.50 4.16 3.14
CA LEU A 72 4.46 3.95 2.14
C LEU A 72 4.49 2.52 1.64
N GLY A 73 3.36 1.84 1.57
CA GLY A 73 3.34 0.49 1.02
C GLY A 73 1.95 -0.05 0.78
N VAL A 74 1.88 -1.22 0.15
CA VAL A 74 0.65 -2.00 0.11
C VAL A 74 0.95 -3.38 0.65
N ALA A 75 0.17 -3.80 1.63
CA ALA A 75 0.24 -5.12 2.23
C ALA A 75 -1.02 -5.92 1.93
N LEU A 76 -0.84 -7.23 1.75
CA LEU A 76 -1.88 -8.22 1.66
C LEU A 76 -1.76 -9.12 2.89
N GLU A 77 -2.83 -9.34 3.63
CA GLU A 77 -2.81 -10.19 4.82
C GLU A 77 -4.04 -11.11 4.82
N SER A 78 -3.93 -12.32 5.36
CA SER A 78 -5.13 -13.14 5.58
C SER A 78 -5.92 -12.58 6.77
N ALA A 79 -7.21 -12.34 6.55
CA ALA A 79 -8.11 -11.81 7.59
C ALA A 79 -8.93 -12.89 8.30
N GLY A 80 -8.70 -14.18 7.98
CA GLY A 80 -9.61 -15.26 8.38
C GLY A 80 -10.84 -15.35 7.49
N ASP A 81 -11.71 -16.33 7.73
CA ASP A 81 -13.02 -16.50 7.06
C ASP A 81 -13.00 -16.43 5.52
N SER A 82 -11.93 -16.95 4.89
CA SER A 82 -11.74 -16.89 3.43
C SER A 82 -11.73 -15.45 2.89
N GLN A 83 -11.15 -14.52 3.64
CA GLN A 83 -10.96 -13.13 3.27
C GLN A 83 -9.48 -12.74 3.26
N THR A 84 -9.16 -11.80 2.39
CA THR A 84 -7.84 -11.14 2.32
C THR A 84 -8.01 -9.67 2.64
N ASN A 85 -7.20 -9.16 3.56
CA ASN A 85 -7.10 -7.75 3.87
C ASN A 85 -6.08 -7.10 2.92
N ILE A 86 -6.52 -6.08 2.20
CA ILE A 86 -5.67 -5.20 1.39
C ILE A 86 -5.51 -3.90 2.17
N SER A 87 -4.29 -3.64 2.65
CA SER A 87 -3.96 -2.46 3.45
C SER A 87 -3.04 -1.52 2.68
N LEU A 88 -3.47 -0.28 2.51
CA LEU A 88 -2.61 0.84 2.10
C LEU A 88 -1.92 1.38 3.35
N LEU A 89 -0.60 1.36 3.36
CA LEU A 89 0.23 1.82 4.46
C LEU A 89 0.80 3.19 4.11
N TYR A 90 0.72 4.12 5.05
CA TYR A 90 1.32 5.43 4.92
C TYR A 90 1.69 5.93 6.32
N THR A 91 2.96 6.27 6.49
CA THR A 91 3.50 6.75 7.75
C THR A 91 4.48 7.89 7.48
N ASP A 92 4.44 8.95 8.27
CA ASP A 92 5.52 9.93 8.29
C ASP A 92 6.58 9.48 9.30
N SER A 93 7.62 8.74 8.85
CA SER A 93 8.70 8.26 9.73
C SER A 93 9.53 9.35 10.39
N SER A 94 9.36 10.62 10.01
CA SER A 94 9.97 11.74 10.75
C SER A 94 9.24 12.06 12.06
N LYS A 95 8.06 11.47 12.28
CA LYS A 95 7.14 11.80 13.38
C LYS A 95 6.63 10.61 14.14
N GLU A 96 6.33 9.54 13.41
CA GLU A 96 5.82 8.31 13.97
C GLU A 96 6.94 7.26 14.01
N THR A 97 6.92 6.46 15.07
CA THR A 97 7.92 5.39 15.28
C THR A 97 7.41 4.03 14.77
N ASP A 98 6.10 3.92 14.56
CA ASP A 98 5.43 2.68 14.16
C ASP A 98 4.74 2.83 12.80
N THR A 99 4.66 1.72 12.06
CA THR A 99 3.98 1.68 10.76
C THR A 99 2.47 1.78 10.93
N MET A 100 1.83 2.68 10.17
CA MET A 100 0.38 2.90 10.22
C MET A 100 -0.32 2.47 8.93
N ALA A 101 -1.50 1.87 9.08
CA ALA A 101 -2.40 1.58 7.98
C ALA A 101 -3.31 2.79 7.72
N LEU A 102 -3.23 3.32 6.50
CA LEU A 102 -4.03 4.45 6.04
C LEU A 102 -5.47 4.02 5.73
N ALA A 103 -5.62 2.86 5.07
CA ALA A 103 -6.91 2.26 4.77
C ALA A 103 -6.75 0.75 4.63
N SER A 104 -7.73 0.00 5.13
CA SER A 104 -7.77 -1.46 5.04
C SER A 104 -9.12 -1.92 4.48
N PHE A 105 -9.07 -2.94 3.63
CA PHE A 105 -10.21 -3.46 2.90
C PHE A 105 -10.22 -4.99 2.93
N LEU A 106 -11.33 -5.55 3.40
CA LEU A 106 -11.55 -6.99 3.38
C LEU A 106 -12.21 -7.37 2.06
N VAL A 107 -11.49 -8.16 1.25
CA VAL A 107 -12.00 -8.73 0.00
C VAL A 107 -12.11 -10.24 0.11
N PRO A 108 -12.90 -10.90 -0.75
CA PRO A 108 -12.88 -12.35 -0.87
C PRO A 108 -11.46 -12.83 -1.17
N GLU A 109 -11.06 -13.94 -0.56
CA GLU A 109 -9.76 -14.55 -0.79
C GLU A 109 -9.56 -14.90 -2.26
N PHE A 110 -8.33 -14.69 -2.76
CA PHE A 110 -7.94 -14.94 -4.14
C PHE A 110 -6.60 -15.69 -4.26
N THR A 111 -6.18 -16.40 -3.20
CA THR A 111 -5.00 -17.26 -3.23
C THR A 111 -5.10 -18.29 -4.37
N GLY A 112 -4.02 -18.48 -5.12
CA GLY A 112 -3.97 -19.33 -6.31
C GLY A 112 -4.66 -18.75 -7.55
N GLN A 113 -5.31 -17.58 -7.46
CA GLN A 113 -6.00 -16.92 -8.56
C GLN A 113 -5.43 -15.54 -8.86
N TRP A 114 -5.40 -15.17 -10.13
CA TRP A 114 -5.03 -13.81 -10.52
C TRP A 114 -6.13 -12.84 -10.11
N ALA A 115 -5.76 -11.81 -9.36
CA ALA A 115 -6.63 -10.71 -8.98
C ALA A 115 -5.98 -9.39 -9.41
N LYS A 116 -6.77 -8.57 -10.11
CA LYS A 116 -6.44 -7.18 -10.38
C LYS A 116 -7.15 -6.29 -9.38
N PHE A 117 -6.41 -5.39 -8.75
CA PHE A 117 -7.01 -4.36 -7.90
C PHE A 117 -6.31 -3.02 -8.07
N ALA A 118 -7.00 -1.95 -7.70
CA ALA A 118 -6.46 -0.61 -7.66
C ALA A 118 -6.89 0.12 -6.40
N LEU A 119 -5.98 0.86 -5.79
CA LEU A 119 -6.22 1.75 -4.67
C LEU A 119 -6.08 3.18 -5.18
N GLU A 120 -7.18 3.88 -5.30
CA GLU A 120 -7.21 5.29 -5.67
C GLU A 120 -7.30 6.13 -4.40
N VAL A 121 -6.33 7.02 -4.22
CA VAL A 121 -6.32 8.00 -3.15
C VAL A 121 -6.77 9.33 -3.74
N HIS A 122 -7.82 9.88 -3.17
CA HIS A 122 -8.40 11.15 -3.57
C HIS A 122 -8.67 11.99 -2.33
N GLU A 123 -7.85 13.04 -2.14
CA GLU A 123 -7.89 13.98 -1.02
C GLU A 123 -7.95 13.32 0.37
N ASP A 124 -9.16 13.08 0.88
CA ASP A 124 -9.49 12.52 2.20
C ASP A 124 -10.14 11.14 2.10
N SER A 125 -10.00 10.47 0.96
CA SER A 125 -10.64 9.18 0.71
C SER A 125 -9.75 8.23 -0.06
N VAL A 126 -9.94 6.94 0.21
CA VAL A 126 -9.29 5.85 -0.51
C VAL A 126 -10.38 4.94 -1.06
N VAL A 127 -10.36 4.72 -2.37
CA VAL A 127 -11.29 3.85 -3.08
C VAL A 127 -10.54 2.59 -3.51
N LEU A 128 -11.05 1.42 -3.11
CA LEU A 128 -10.59 0.15 -3.63
C LEU A 128 -11.44 -0.24 -4.84
N TYR A 129 -10.78 -0.54 -5.95
CA TYR A 129 -11.33 -1.27 -7.08
C TYR A 129 -10.79 -2.69 -7.03
N PHE A 130 -11.67 -3.68 -6.99
CA PHE A 130 -11.30 -5.10 -6.98
C PHE A 130 -11.94 -5.79 -8.19
N ARG A 131 -11.14 -6.51 -8.97
CA ARG A 131 -11.55 -7.15 -10.24
C ARG A 131 -12.31 -6.18 -11.16
N CYS A 132 -11.75 -4.98 -11.35
CA CYS A 132 -12.29 -3.89 -12.17
C CYS A 132 -13.64 -3.32 -11.69
N THR A 133 -14.09 -3.63 -10.47
CA THR A 133 -15.33 -3.12 -9.88
C THR A 133 -15.01 -2.26 -8.67
N ARG A 134 -15.68 -1.11 -8.51
CA ARG A 134 -15.57 -0.29 -7.29
C ARG A 134 -16.10 -1.10 -6.11
N PHE A 135 -15.22 -1.45 -5.18
CA PHE A 135 -15.52 -2.37 -4.08
C PHE A 135 -15.96 -1.61 -2.83
N ALA A 136 -15.13 -0.67 -2.37
CA ALA A 136 -15.42 0.11 -1.17
C ALA A 136 -14.66 1.43 -1.16
N THR A 137 -15.11 2.36 -0.34
CA THR A 137 -14.44 3.64 -0.06
C THR A 137 -14.25 3.79 1.44
N ARG A 138 -13.07 4.24 1.84
CA ARG A 138 -12.73 4.59 3.22
C ARG A 138 -12.35 6.04 3.28
N GLN A 139 -12.94 6.77 4.22
CA GLN A 139 -12.49 8.12 4.54
C GLN A 139 -11.23 8.04 5.38
N VAL A 140 -10.33 8.99 5.12
CA VAL A 140 -9.00 9.06 5.70
C VAL A 140 -8.75 10.51 6.07
N PHE A 141 -8.28 10.75 7.28
CA PHE A 141 -8.05 12.12 7.74
C PHE A 141 -6.84 12.73 7.03
N VAL A 142 -7.05 13.86 6.36
CA VAL A 142 -6.09 14.63 5.52
C VAL A 142 -4.74 14.90 6.21
N CYS A 143 -4.72 14.92 7.54
CA CYS A 143 -3.51 15.04 8.35
C CYS A 143 -2.45 13.96 8.10
N LEU A 144 -2.84 12.77 7.66
CA LEU A 144 -1.88 11.70 7.38
C LEU A 144 -1.17 11.93 6.05
N ILE A 145 -1.84 12.42 5.01
CA ILE A 145 -1.30 12.50 3.64
C ILE A 145 -0.69 13.88 3.34
N SER A 146 -1.16 14.92 4.04
CA SER A 146 -0.60 16.27 3.98
C SER A 146 0.44 16.48 5.08
N SER A 147 1.32 17.47 4.91
CA SER A 147 2.31 17.80 5.94
C SER A 147 1.63 17.91 7.32
N PRO A 148 2.29 17.43 8.38
CA PRO A 148 1.76 17.32 9.74
C PRO A 148 1.28 18.61 10.42
N VAL A 149 1.39 19.72 9.70
CA VAL A 149 0.96 21.05 10.09
C VAL A 149 0.10 21.59 8.95
N LEU A 150 -1.22 21.52 9.12
CA LEU A 150 -2.19 22.22 8.28
C LEU A 150 -2.57 23.52 9.01
N ASN A 151 -2.31 24.68 8.39
CA ASN A 151 -2.65 25.99 8.95
C ASN A 151 -2.17 26.21 10.40
N GLY A 152 -0.94 25.79 10.73
CA GLY A 152 -0.37 25.99 12.07
C GLY A 152 -0.95 25.09 13.16
N LYS A 153 -1.91 24.21 12.84
CA LYS A 153 -2.44 23.21 13.77
C LYS A 153 -1.74 21.88 13.60
N ARG A 154 -1.35 21.29 14.74
CA ARG A 154 -0.67 20.00 14.83
C ARG A 154 -1.72 18.92 14.99
N CYS A 155 -1.77 17.99 14.04
CA CYS A 155 -2.67 16.84 14.07
C CYS A 155 -2.50 16.06 15.38
N LYS A 156 -3.58 15.88 16.13
CA LYS A 156 -3.60 15.07 17.37
C LYS A 156 -4.89 14.26 17.39
N ASN A 157 -4.78 12.93 17.54
CA ASN A 157 -5.92 11.98 17.62
C ASN A 157 -6.97 12.17 16.51
N ASN A 158 -6.58 11.96 15.25
CA ASN A 158 -7.48 12.01 14.08
C ASN A 158 -8.27 13.33 13.93
N SER A 159 -7.80 14.41 14.57
CA SER A 159 -8.42 15.74 14.55
C SER A 159 -7.34 16.81 14.34
N CYS A 160 -7.65 17.84 13.53
CA CYS A 160 -6.81 19.04 13.35
C CYS A 160 -7.07 20.08 14.44
#